data_AF-A0A6N8H3T4-F1
#
_entry.id   AF-A0A6N8H3T4-F1
#
_cell.length_a   1.000
_cell.length_b   1.000
_cell.length_c   1.000
_cell.angle_alpha   90.00
_cell.angle_beta   90.00
_cell.angle_gamma   90.00
#
_symmetry.space_group_name_H-M   'P 1'
#
loop_
_entity.id
_entity.type
_entity.pdbx_description
1 polymer ?
#
loop_
_entity_poly.entity_id
_entity_poly.type
_entity_poly.pdbx_seq_one_letter_code
_entity_poly.pdbx_strand_id
1 'polypeptide(L)'
;MKNTYISRAKFGKFTAAIAAAALLAGTAAPGVLAADYTAQLTKTIDMTAAPGAGVPHGSITFTVGTVANLPSWAAGTAVKGTAAQIKSTELTAAFTGGTVNTVTVPLTFDSDDFTAPGDYIFSLTETAAGITGLTQDTAARYIVVRVVNTDPAAPTGALRISDINIVNADGTAKADEVTNTYTAYGLSVVKHLSGNFANAGDEFTFTIALDDPDETPHASSVTVKTGGESADFSTITGDTVAFNADGTAEVKAGITGGEKIEVTGLPANTGYTITESGDTASSYTTTWDGITKTGSDDKTSDAQTMAAADKTITVTNSRTAPTPTGLLLDAAPYGAMLLAAGTGSVLLRKRRNSDE
;
A
#
# COMPACT_ATOMS: atom_id res chain seq x y z
N MET A 1 -52.14 -5.02 10.91
CA MET A 1 -51.23 -4.21 11.76
C MET A 1 -49.87 -4.90 11.71
N LYS A 2 -49.01 -4.67 10.71
CA LYS A 2 -47.99 -3.61 10.67
C LYS A 2 -47.53 -3.19 12.06
N ASN A 3 -46.34 -3.64 12.45
CA ASN A 3 -45.39 -2.88 13.26
C ASN A 3 -43.97 -3.30 12.88
N THR A 4 -43.33 -2.42 12.13
CA THR A 4 -41.90 -2.41 11.79
C THR A 4 -41.10 -2.04 13.04
N TYR A 5 -40.05 -2.81 13.36
CA TYR A 5 -39.00 -2.38 14.29
C TYR A 5 -37.64 -2.49 13.62
N ILE A 6 -37.06 -1.32 13.36
CA ILE A 6 -35.68 -1.15 12.89
C ILE A 6 -34.78 -1.25 14.12
N SER A 7 -34.04 -2.35 14.28
CA SER A 7 -32.97 -2.44 15.28
C SER A 7 -31.65 -2.04 14.62
N ARG A 8 -31.11 -0.90 15.05
CA ARG A 8 -29.76 -0.43 14.73
C ARG A 8 -28.74 -1.47 15.18
N ALA A 9 -27.98 -2.04 14.24
CA ALA A 9 -26.83 -2.87 14.54
C ALA A 9 -25.76 -2.00 15.23
N LYS A 10 -25.43 -2.38 16.46
CA LYS A 10 -24.31 -1.81 17.22
C LYS A 10 -23.01 -2.26 16.55
N PHE A 11 -22.18 -1.29 16.16
CA PHE A 11 -20.80 -1.52 15.77
C PHE A 11 -20.09 -2.36 16.84
N GLY A 12 -19.61 -3.54 16.43
CA GLY A 12 -18.80 -4.43 17.25
C GLY A 12 -17.48 -3.75 17.60
N LYS A 13 -17.15 -3.76 18.88
CA LYS A 13 -15.87 -3.29 19.41
C LYS A 13 -14.76 -4.19 18.85
N PHE A 14 -13.86 -3.62 18.06
CA PHE A 14 -12.59 -4.27 17.72
C PHE A 14 -11.72 -4.30 18.99
N THR A 15 -11.61 -5.46 19.62
CA THR A 15 -10.60 -5.75 20.63
C THR A 15 -9.26 -5.97 19.93
N ALA A 16 -8.40 -4.95 19.93
CA ALA A 16 -6.99 -5.10 19.61
C ALA A 16 -6.29 -5.85 20.77
N ALA A 17 -5.68 -6.99 20.47
CA ALA A 17 -4.84 -7.70 21.41
C ALA A 17 -3.52 -6.94 21.58
N ILE A 18 -3.36 -6.24 22.70
CA ILE A 18 -2.11 -5.60 23.11
C ILE A 18 -1.12 -6.72 23.46
N ALA A 19 -0.04 -6.85 22.69
CA ALA A 19 1.10 -7.67 23.08
C ALA A 19 1.82 -6.96 24.24
N ALA A 20 1.65 -7.47 25.45
CA ALA A 20 2.36 -7.00 26.64
C ALA A 20 3.84 -7.38 26.54
N ALA A 21 4.74 -6.39 26.49
CA ALA A 21 6.15 -6.60 26.76
C ALA A 21 6.32 -6.97 28.24
N ALA A 22 6.80 -8.19 28.50
CA ALA A 22 6.97 -8.72 29.84
C ALA A 22 8.12 -8.00 30.58
N LEU A 23 7.80 -7.32 31.68
CA LEU A 23 8.76 -6.80 32.65
C LEU A 23 9.30 -7.95 33.50
N LEU A 24 10.56 -8.35 33.29
CA LEU A 24 11.24 -9.29 34.18
C LEU A 24 11.52 -8.61 35.54
N ALA A 25 10.76 -8.99 36.56
CA ALA A 25 11.05 -8.65 37.95
C ALA A 25 12.19 -9.54 38.46
N GLY A 26 13.42 -9.00 38.47
CA GLY A 26 14.56 -9.57 39.18
C GLY A 26 14.61 -9.05 40.62
N THR A 27 14.71 -9.97 41.58
CA THR A 27 14.74 -9.71 43.03
C THR A 27 15.89 -8.80 43.46
N ALA A 28 15.59 -7.83 44.33
CA ALA A 28 16.46 -6.75 44.78
C ALA A 28 17.69 -7.18 45.60
N ALA A 29 18.78 -6.43 45.43
CA ALA A 29 19.78 -6.14 46.47
C ALA A 29 19.70 -4.63 46.79
N PRO A 30 19.87 -4.18 48.05
CA PRO A 30 19.79 -2.77 48.41
C PRO A 30 21.13 -2.08 48.12
N GLY A 31 21.28 -1.64 46.87
CA GLY A 31 22.08 -0.49 46.49
C GLY A 31 21.12 0.47 45.79
N VAL A 32 21.20 1.76 46.08
CA VAL A 32 20.34 2.80 45.49
C VAL A 32 20.47 2.75 43.97
N LEU A 33 19.54 2.05 43.32
CA LEU A 33 19.27 2.22 41.90
C LEU A 33 18.38 3.45 41.85
N ALA A 34 18.89 4.52 41.23
CA ALA A 34 18.05 5.66 40.84
C ALA A 34 16.81 5.09 40.17
N ALA A 35 15.61 5.42 40.66
CA ALA A 35 14.40 5.03 39.98
C ALA A 35 14.46 5.67 38.59
N ASP A 36 14.56 4.87 37.52
CA ASP A 36 14.43 5.37 36.17
C ASP A 36 13.00 5.93 36.05
N TYR A 37 12.85 7.25 36.17
CA TYR A 37 11.57 7.93 35.97
C TYR A 37 11.31 7.94 34.47
N THR A 38 10.40 7.06 34.03
CA THR A 38 10.07 6.88 32.63
C THR A 38 8.74 7.57 32.34
N ALA A 39 8.78 8.60 31.49
CA ALA A 39 7.61 8.95 30.70
C ALA A 39 7.61 8.12 29.42
N GLN A 40 6.47 8.06 28.76
CA GLN A 40 6.32 7.40 27.48
C GLN A 40 5.60 8.32 26.51
N LEU A 41 6.06 8.29 25.26
CA LEU A 41 5.39 8.87 24.12
C LEU A 41 4.71 7.73 23.36
N THR A 42 3.47 7.92 22.95
CA THR A 42 2.78 7.01 22.03
C THR A 42 2.84 7.58 20.62
N LYS A 43 3.43 6.81 19.71
CA LYS A 43 3.49 7.13 18.29
C LYS A 43 2.51 6.25 17.52
N THR A 44 1.61 6.89 16.81
CA THR A 44 0.61 6.24 15.95
C THR A 44 0.80 6.62 14.48
N ILE A 45 0.55 5.67 13.58
CA ILE A 45 0.31 5.91 12.16
C ILE A 45 -1.19 5.71 11.91
N ASP A 46 -1.89 6.79 11.62
CA ASP A 46 -3.28 6.74 11.18
C ASP A 46 -3.36 6.20 9.75
N MET A 47 -4.02 5.06 9.59
CA MET A 47 -4.19 4.34 8.33
C MET A 47 -5.56 4.61 7.67
N THR A 48 -6.38 5.51 8.22
CA THR A 48 -7.73 5.78 7.72
C THR A 48 -7.76 6.24 6.26
N ALA A 49 -6.74 6.98 5.82
CA ALA A 49 -6.56 7.43 4.45
C ALA A 49 -5.78 6.44 3.56
N ALA A 50 -5.54 5.22 4.04
CA ALA A 50 -4.82 4.18 3.32
C ALA A 50 -5.55 2.82 3.42
N PRO A 51 -6.82 2.74 2.97
CA PRO A 51 -7.56 1.48 3.01
C PRO A 51 -6.82 0.40 2.21
N GLY A 52 -6.70 -0.79 2.80
CA GLY A 52 -6.05 -1.94 2.18
C GLY A 52 -4.52 -1.98 2.30
N ALA A 53 -3.87 -0.91 2.77
CA ALA A 53 -2.44 -0.90 3.05
C ALA A 53 -2.13 -1.64 4.36
N GLY A 54 -1.02 -2.38 4.37
CA GLY A 54 -0.30 -2.68 5.61
C GLY A 54 0.35 -1.41 6.18
N VAL A 55 0.49 -1.34 7.51
CA VAL A 55 1.29 -0.31 8.17
C VAL A 55 2.70 -0.35 7.57
N PRO A 56 3.29 0.79 7.15
CA PRO A 56 4.63 0.78 6.59
C PRO A 56 5.67 0.35 7.64
N HIS A 57 6.68 -0.41 7.24
CA HIS A 57 7.83 -0.68 8.09
C HIS A 57 8.81 0.48 8.03
N GLY A 58 9.58 0.67 9.11
CA GLY A 58 10.53 1.77 9.20
C GLY A 58 10.62 2.32 10.61
N SER A 59 11.41 3.38 10.75
CA SER A 59 11.66 4.03 12.03
C SER A 59 11.29 5.50 11.94
N ILE A 60 10.57 5.97 12.95
CA ILE A 60 10.28 7.40 13.12
C ILE A 60 11.09 7.88 14.31
N THR A 61 11.94 8.87 14.05
CA THR A 61 12.87 9.40 15.05
C THR A 61 12.31 10.66 15.71
N PHE A 62 12.46 10.74 17.02
CA PHE A 62 12.22 11.92 17.82
C PHE A 62 13.53 12.39 18.45
N THR A 63 13.70 13.70 18.49
CA THR A 63 14.84 14.35 19.14
C THR A 63 14.34 15.08 20.38
N VAL A 64 14.94 14.75 21.53
CA VAL A 64 14.82 15.51 22.77
C VAL A 64 15.96 16.52 22.81
N GLY A 65 15.61 17.80 22.86
CA GLY A 65 16.56 18.90 22.80
C GLY A 65 16.38 19.92 23.91
N THR A 66 17.28 20.90 23.95
CA THR A 66 17.13 22.06 24.83
C THR A 66 16.30 23.14 24.14
N VAL A 67 15.66 23.99 24.95
CA VAL A 67 14.95 25.16 24.44
C VAL A 67 15.86 26.39 24.40
N ALA A 68 15.84 27.14 23.30
CA ALA A 68 16.59 28.40 23.20
C ALA A 68 16.07 29.43 24.21
N ASN A 69 14.74 29.54 24.34
CA ASN A 69 14.05 30.38 25.30
C ASN A 69 12.95 29.58 26.01
N LEU A 70 12.62 29.97 27.23
CA LEU A 70 11.45 29.41 27.89
C LEU A 70 10.19 29.81 27.11
N PRO A 71 9.22 28.90 26.94
CA PRO A 71 7.92 29.23 26.34
C PRO A 71 7.22 30.35 27.11
N SER A 72 6.39 31.16 26.46
CA SER A 72 5.71 32.29 27.11
C SER A 72 4.72 31.89 28.21
N TRP A 73 4.19 30.67 28.14
CA TRP A 73 3.32 30.08 29.17
C TRP A 73 4.10 29.56 30.38
N ALA A 74 5.42 29.37 30.25
CA ALA A 74 6.25 28.88 31.33
C ALA A 74 6.40 29.99 32.40
N ALA A 75 5.92 29.70 33.61
CA ALA A 75 5.87 30.66 34.72
C ALA A 75 6.54 30.11 35.99
N GLY A 76 6.88 31.02 36.92
CA GLY A 76 7.26 30.69 38.30
C GLY A 76 8.50 29.80 38.44
N THR A 77 8.28 28.49 38.44
CA THR A 77 9.25 27.41 38.70
C THR A 77 10.00 26.91 37.47
N ALA A 78 9.66 27.42 36.28
CA ALA A 78 10.24 26.94 35.02
C ALA A 78 11.72 27.31 34.85
N VAL A 79 12.51 26.33 34.44
CA VAL A 79 13.95 26.46 34.14
C VAL A 79 14.24 25.80 32.79
N LYS A 80 15.23 26.31 32.05
CA LYS A 80 15.66 25.66 30.81
C LYS A 80 16.37 24.35 31.15
N GLY A 81 15.96 23.26 30.52
CA GLY A 81 16.72 22.01 30.54
C GLY A 81 18.10 22.18 29.89
N THR A 82 19.07 21.38 30.33
CA THR A 82 20.42 21.32 29.75
C THR A 82 20.65 19.98 29.05
N ALA A 83 21.62 19.92 28.15
CA ALA A 83 21.91 18.69 27.41
C ALA A 83 22.41 17.55 28.32
N ALA A 84 23.11 17.86 29.42
CA ALA A 84 23.59 16.86 30.37
C ALA A 84 22.43 16.04 30.99
N GLN A 85 21.31 16.71 31.27
CA GLN A 85 20.12 16.09 31.87
C GLN A 85 19.40 15.08 30.96
N ILE A 86 19.75 15.01 29.67
CA ILE A 86 19.08 14.14 28.69
C ILE A 86 19.89 12.85 28.55
N LYS A 87 19.31 11.72 28.96
CA LYS A 87 19.97 10.40 28.86
C LYS A 87 19.89 9.82 27.45
N SER A 88 18.79 10.05 26.74
CA SER A 88 18.61 9.65 25.34
C SER A 88 18.09 10.83 24.54
N THR A 89 18.97 11.45 23.75
CA THR A 89 18.64 12.58 22.89
C THR A 89 17.87 12.17 21.65
N GLU A 90 18.06 10.93 21.20
CA GLU A 90 17.39 10.36 20.03
C GLU A 90 16.54 9.16 20.49
N LEU A 91 15.26 9.20 20.13
CA LEU A 91 14.29 8.17 20.46
C LEU A 91 13.68 7.64 19.17
N THR A 92 13.38 6.36 19.10
CA THR A 92 12.90 5.74 17.86
C THR A 92 11.61 4.96 18.10
N ALA A 93 10.58 5.25 17.30
CA ALA A 93 9.42 4.39 17.13
C ALA A 93 9.66 3.47 15.92
N ALA A 94 9.87 2.19 16.17
CA ALA A 94 10.11 1.19 15.12
C ALA A 94 8.81 0.47 14.76
N PHE A 95 8.42 0.55 13.49
CA PHE A 95 7.28 -0.16 12.90
C PHE A 95 7.80 -1.34 12.08
N THR A 96 7.28 -2.54 12.35
CA THR A 96 7.73 -3.78 11.70
C THR A 96 6.91 -4.18 10.47
N GLY A 97 5.95 -3.34 10.07
CA GLY A 97 4.97 -3.68 9.06
C GLY A 97 3.73 -4.41 9.61
N GLY A 98 2.77 -4.70 8.73
CA GLY A 98 1.57 -5.47 9.05
C GLY A 98 0.42 -4.61 9.57
N THR A 99 -0.13 -4.93 10.74
CA THR A 99 -1.38 -4.30 11.24
C THR A 99 -1.18 -3.44 12.49
N VAL A 100 -0.04 -3.53 13.17
CA VAL A 100 0.25 -2.78 14.39
C VAL A 100 0.72 -1.38 14.02
N ASN A 101 -0.15 -0.40 14.23
CA ASN A 101 0.08 0.99 13.84
C ASN A 101 0.40 1.92 15.01
N THR A 102 0.62 1.38 16.21
CA THR A 102 0.89 2.14 17.42
C THR A 102 2.09 1.56 18.16
N VAL A 103 3.03 2.42 18.56
CA VAL A 103 4.27 2.06 19.26
C VAL A 103 4.48 3.00 20.44
N THR A 104 4.97 2.45 21.55
CA THR A 104 5.33 3.23 22.74
C THR A 104 6.83 3.46 22.79
N VAL A 105 7.24 4.71 22.98
CA VAL A 105 8.63 5.16 23.00
C VAL A 105 8.98 5.67 24.40
N PRO A 106 9.90 5.04 25.14
CA PRO A 106 10.29 5.50 26.47
C PRO A 106 11.15 6.77 26.39
N LEU A 107 10.95 7.68 27.35
CA LEU A 107 11.81 8.84 27.58
C LEU A 107 12.58 8.64 28.88
N THR A 108 13.87 8.96 28.86
CA THR A 108 14.74 8.86 30.04
C THR A 108 15.57 10.13 30.20
N PHE A 109 15.75 10.54 31.46
CA PHE A 109 16.54 11.69 31.88
C PHE A 109 17.60 11.23 32.89
N ASP A 110 18.74 11.93 32.92
CA ASP A 110 19.76 11.71 33.94
C ASP A 110 19.37 12.47 35.20
N SER A 111 19.01 11.73 36.25
CA SER A 111 18.57 12.33 37.51
C SER A 111 19.68 13.09 38.24
N ASP A 112 20.95 12.71 38.01
CA ASP A 112 22.08 13.21 38.77
C ASP A 112 22.52 14.60 38.29
N ASP A 113 22.14 14.98 37.08
CA ASP A 113 22.41 16.29 36.46
C ASP A 113 21.38 17.38 36.84
N PHE A 114 20.39 17.05 37.66
CA PHE A 114 19.50 18.05 38.26
C PHE A 114 20.06 18.52 39.60
N THR A 115 20.37 19.82 39.68
CA THR A 115 21.05 20.42 40.85
C THR A 115 20.17 21.32 41.71
N ALA A 116 18.93 21.57 41.28
CA ALA A 116 17.94 22.33 42.04
C ALA A 116 16.50 21.85 41.75
N PRO A 117 15.55 22.09 42.66
CA PRO A 117 14.13 21.92 42.36
C PRO A 117 13.67 22.90 41.26
N GLY A 118 12.76 22.45 40.39
CA GLY A 118 12.21 23.27 39.31
C GLY A 118 11.47 22.46 38.26
N ASP A 119 10.81 23.16 37.34
CA ASP A 119 10.16 22.57 36.18
C ASP A 119 11.08 22.76 34.96
N TYR A 120 11.87 21.74 34.62
CA TYR A 120 12.85 21.80 33.55
C TYR A 120 12.17 21.54 32.20
N ILE A 121 12.32 22.49 31.27
CA ILE A 121 11.66 22.46 29.96
C ILE A 121 12.64 22.08 28.85
N PHE A 122 12.25 21.07 28.06
CA PHE A 122 12.96 20.55 26.90
C PHE A 122 12.06 20.60 25.65
N SER A 123 12.65 20.57 24.47
CA SER A 123 11.92 20.43 23.20
C SER A 123 11.78 18.95 22.83
N LEU A 124 10.66 18.62 22.17
CA LEU A 124 10.45 17.34 21.51
C LEU A 124 10.09 17.60 20.06
N THR A 125 10.93 17.11 19.14
CA THR A 125 10.73 17.29 17.70
C THR A 125 10.75 15.94 17.02
N GLU A 126 9.78 15.67 16.17
CA GLU A 126 9.85 14.52 15.26
C GLU A 126 10.68 14.90 14.02
N THR A 127 11.52 13.98 13.55
CA THR A 127 12.25 14.13 12.29
C THR A 127 11.45 13.50 11.16
N ALA A 128 11.41 14.15 9.99
CA ALA A 128 10.75 13.59 8.82
C ALA A 128 11.34 12.22 8.47
N ALA A 129 10.50 11.18 8.44
CA ALA A 129 10.96 9.80 8.29
C ALA A 129 11.38 9.43 6.85
N GLY A 130 11.02 10.25 5.87
CA GLY A 130 11.32 9.97 4.45
C GLY A 130 10.49 8.83 3.83
N ILE A 131 9.45 8.36 4.52
CA ILE A 131 8.56 7.30 4.05
C ILE A 131 7.51 7.90 3.11
N THR A 132 7.44 7.45 1.86
CA THR A 132 6.46 7.92 0.89
C THR A 132 5.04 7.58 1.34
N GLY A 133 4.13 8.57 1.23
CA GLY A 133 2.75 8.47 1.70
C GLY A 133 2.56 8.80 3.18
N LEU A 134 3.64 8.94 3.97
CA LEU A 134 3.58 9.33 5.37
C LEU A 134 3.64 10.85 5.55
N THR A 135 2.58 11.44 6.08
CA THR A 135 2.52 12.84 6.49
C THR A 135 2.82 12.95 7.98
N GLN A 136 3.86 13.73 8.29
CA GLN A 136 4.34 13.96 9.65
C GLN A 136 3.43 14.90 10.45
N ASP A 137 3.27 14.60 11.75
CA ASP A 137 2.79 15.53 12.76
C ASP A 137 3.87 16.59 13.06
N THR A 138 3.60 17.84 12.65
CA THR A 138 4.53 18.96 12.83
C THR A 138 4.23 19.82 14.06
N ALA A 139 3.28 19.40 14.91
CA ALA A 139 2.91 20.19 16.08
C ALA A 139 4.04 20.22 17.12
N ALA A 140 4.42 21.43 17.52
CA ALA A 140 5.44 21.64 18.53
C ALA A 140 5.00 21.11 19.90
N ARG A 141 5.89 20.40 20.57
CA ARG A 141 5.68 19.82 21.89
C ARG A 141 6.86 20.13 22.80
N TYR A 142 6.58 20.19 24.09
CA TYR A 142 7.58 20.40 25.13
C TYR A 142 7.51 19.27 26.15
N ILE A 143 8.67 18.88 26.67
CA ILE A 143 8.76 17.97 27.81
C ILE A 143 9.02 18.82 29.05
N VAL A 144 8.23 18.61 30.10
CA VAL A 144 8.37 19.24 31.40
C VAL A 144 8.76 18.18 32.42
N VAL A 145 9.99 18.28 32.92
CA VAL A 145 10.52 17.41 33.98
C VAL A 145 10.45 18.17 35.30
N ARG A 146 9.57 17.74 36.20
CA ARG A 146 9.42 18.35 37.52
C ARG A 146 10.39 17.71 38.50
N VAL A 147 11.29 18.51 39.03
CA VAL A 147 12.28 18.10 40.04
C VAL A 147 11.94 18.74 41.38
N VAL A 148 11.94 17.92 42.44
CA VAL A 148 11.58 18.32 43.80
C VAL A 148 12.58 17.78 44.81
N ASN A 149 12.59 18.38 46.01
CA ASN A 149 13.29 17.80 47.14
C ASN A 149 12.69 16.43 47.50
N THR A 150 13.56 15.47 47.80
CA THR A 150 13.16 14.14 48.28
C THR A 150 12.36 14.23 49.59
N ASP A 151 12.79 15.09 50.50
CA ASP A 151 12.06 15.47 51.71
C ASP A 151 11.72 16.98 51.67
N PRO A 152 10.46 17.33 51.35
CA PRO A 152 10.01 18.73 51.35
C PRO A 152 9.96 19.37 52.75
N ALA A 153 9.81 18.59 53.82
CA ALA A 153 9.72 19.10 55.18
C ALA A 153 11.11 19.40 55.79
N ALA A 154 12.14 18.69 55.32
CA ALA A 154 13.53 18.90 55.70
C ALA A 154 14.46 18.79 54.47
N PRO A 155 14.58 19.85 53.65
CA PRO A 155 15.37 19.80 52.43
C PRO A 155 16.86 19.64 52.75
N THR A 156 17.41 18.45 52.50
CA THR A 156 18.83 18.11 52.67
C THR A 156 19.67 18.32 51.42
N GLY A 157 19.04 18.77 50.32
CA GLY A 157 19.67 18.90 49.00
C GLY A 157 19.54 17.65 48.12
N ALA A 158 19.01 16.54 48.64
CA ALA A 158 18.71 15.36 47.84
C ALA A 158 17.45 15.58 46.98
N LEU A 159 17.57 15.38 45.67
CA LEU A 159 16.53 15.67 44.67
C LEU A 159 15.96 14.38 44.05
N ARG A 160 14.74 14.48 43.52
CA ARG A 160 14.13 13.45 42.67
C ARG A 160 13.31 14.09 41.57
N ILE A 161 13.17 13.39 40.45
CA ILE A 161 12.12 13.68 39.47
C ILE A 161 10.79 13.23 40.10
N SER A 162 9.81 14.14 40.17
CA SER A 162 8.45 13.82 40.62
C SER A 162 7.59 13.35 39.46
N ASP A 163 7.67 14.07 38.34
CA ASP A 163 6.78 13.90 37.19
C ASP A 163 7.51 14.29 35.90
N ILE A 164 7.14 13.63 34.81
CA ILE A 164 7.55 14.00 33.45
C ILE A 164 6.30 14.08 32.60
N ASN A 165 6.04 15.23 31.99
CA ASN A 165 4.86 15.47 31.16
C ASN A 165 5.27 15.94 29.76
N ILE A 166 4.54 15.50 28.75
CA ILE A 166 4.63 16.06 27.39
C ILE A 166 3.42 16.95 27.20
N VAL A 167 3.65 18.20 26.83
CA VAL A 167 2.61 19.20 26.63
C VAL A 167 2.66 19.77 25.21
N ASN A 168 1.52 20.24 24.75
CA ASN A 168 1.39 20.94 23.47
C ASN A 168 2.11 22.31 23.49
N ALA A 169 2.15 22.98 22.33
CA ALA A 169 2.90 24.21 22.15
C ALA A 169 2.54 25.35 23.14
N ASP A 170 1.29 25.41 23.61
CA ASP A 170 0.81 26.42 24.55
C ASP A 170 0.82 25.96 26.03
N GLY A 171 1.27 24.73 26.30
CA GLY A 171 1.42 24.17 27.65
C GLY A 171 0.11 23.83 28.36
N THR A 172 -1.04 23.91 27.69
CA THR A 172 -2.36 23.78 28.34
C THR A 172 -2.88 22.33 28.38
N ALA A 173 -2.38 21.47 27.51
CA ALA A 173 -2.87 20.10 27.36
C ALA A 173 -1.74 19.08 27.28
N LYS A 174 -2.02 17.88 27.77
CA LYS A 174 -1.17 16.70 27.60
C LYS A 174 -1.08 16.37 26.10
N ALA A 175 0.12 16.06 25.62
CA ALA A 175 0.41 15.81 24.20
C ALA A 175 1.40 14.65 24.01
N ASP A 176 1.28 13.61 24.83
CA ASP A 176 2.09 12.38 24.76
C ASP A 176 1.62 11.39 23.67
N GLU A 177 0.67 11.79 22.83
CA GLU A 177 0.27 11.10 21.62
C GLU A 177 0.71 11.93 20.40
N VAL A 178 1.46 11.30 19.50
CA VAL A 178 1.88 11.88 18.22
C VAL A 178 1.38 10.97 17.10
N THR A 179 0.63 11.54 16.16
CA THR A 179 -0.04 10.74 15.12
C THR A 179 0.34 11.25 13.73
N ASN A 180 1.05 10.42 12.96
CA ASN A 180 1.24 10.66 11.53
C ASN A 180 0.07 10.08 10.75
N THR A 181 -0.14 10.56 9.54
CA THR A 181 -1.16 9.99 8.62
C THR A 181 -0.47 9.30 7.46
N TYR A 182 -0.88 8.07 7.14
CA TYR A 182 -0.45 7.37 5.94
C TYR A 182 -1.56 7.43 4.88
N THR A 183 -1.21 7.80 3.66
CA THR A 183 -2.16 7.94 2.53
C THR A 183 -1.79 6.98 1.42
N ALA A 184 -2.78 6.24 0.92
CA ALA A 184 -2.63 5.31 -0.18
C ALA A 184 -3.89 5.29 -1.07
N TYR A 185 -3.73 4.72 -2.26
CA TYR A 185 -4.69 4.75 -3.36
C TYR A 185 -4.92 3.34 -3.92
N GLY A 186 -5.91 3.24 -4.82
CA GLY A 186 -6.28 2.01 -5.51
C GLY A 186 -5.91 1.99 -6.99
N LEU A 187 -5.46 0.84 -7.48
CA LEU A 187 -5.32 0.51 -8.89
C LEU A 187 -6.37 -0.54 -9.27
N SER A 188 -7.24 -0.21 -10.23
CA SER A 188 -8.21 -1.13 -10.82
C SER A 188 -7.77 -1.54 -12.22
N VAL A 189 -7.74 -2.85 -12.50
CA VAL A 189 -7.51 -3.42 -13.83
C VAL A 189 -8.82 -4.04 -14.30
N VAL A 190 -9.48 -3.42 -15.28
CA VAL A 190 -10.80 -3.82 -15.80
C VAL A 190 -10.63 -4.59 -17.10
N LYS A 191 -11.31 -5.73 -17.22
CA LYS A 191 -11.22 -6.60 -18.39
C LYS A 191 -12.43 -6.46 -19.31
N HIS A 192 -12.17 -6.14 -20.57
CA HIS A 192 -13.18 -6.20 -21.64
C HIS A 192 -12.76 -7.14 -22.78
N LEU A 193 -13.77 -7.64 -23.47
CA LEU A 193 -13.63 -8.45 -24.68
C LEU A 193 -14.29 -7.75 -25.87
N SER A 194 -13.72 -7.95 -27.06
CA SER A 194 -14.26 -7.42 -28.31
C SER A 194 -13.98 -8.35 -29.49
N GLY A 195 -14.73 -8.16 -30.57
CA GLY A 195 -14.60 -8.97 -31.78
C GLY A 195 -15.57 -10.15 -31.83
N ASN A 196 -15.92 -10.57 -33.05
CA ASN A 196 -16.94 -11.59 -33.32
C ASN A 196 -16.51 -13.02 -32.97
N PHE A 197 -15.26 -13.22 -32.55
CA PHE A 197 -14.71 -14.52 -32.22
C PHE A 197 -14.12 -14.55 -30.80
N ALA A 198 -14.41 -13.52 -30.00
CA ALA A 198 -14.10 -13.51 -28.57
C ALA A 198 -15.08 -14.40 -27.80
N ASN A 199 -14.56 -15.19 -26.87
CA ASN A 199 -15.35 -16.06 -26.00
C ASN A 199 -15.46 -15.44 -24.60
N ALA A 200 -16.69 -15.19 -24.15
CA ALA A 200 -16.95 -14.58 -22.85
C ALA A 200 -16.51 -15.45 -21.66
N GLY A 201 -16.41 -16.77 -21.85
CA GLY A 201 -15.95 -17.71 -20.82
C GLY A 201 -14.43 -17.87 -20.75
N ASP A 202 -13.67 -17.18 -21.61
CA ASP A 202 -12.21 -17.22 -21.58
C ASP A 202 -11.69 -16.46 -20.34
N GLU A 203 -10.81 -17.11 -19.58
CA GLU A 203 -10.12 -16.53 -18.43
C GLU A 203 -8.73 -16.05 -18.82
N PHE A 204 -8.36 -14.86 -18.33
CA PHE A 204 -7.08 -14.21 -18.61
C PHE A 204 -6.30 -14.03 -17.32
N THR A 205 -5.05 -14.48 -17.31
CA THR A 205 -4.17 -14.36 -16.14
C THR A 205 -3.42 -13.03 -16.20
N PHE A 206 -3.53 -12.26 -15.12
CA PHE A 206 -2.81 -11.02 -14.92
C PHE A 206 -1.76 -11.19 -13.82
N THR A 207 -0.58 -10.65 -14.06
CA THR A 207 0.45 -10.39 -13.06
C THR A 207 0.68 -8.90 -12.98
N ILE A 208 0.40 -8.28 -11.82
CA ILE A 208 0.71 -6.89 -11.54
C ILE A 208 1.97 -6.89 -10.66
N ALA A 209 3.10 -6.48 -11.22
CA ALA A 209 4.33 -6.29 -10.46
C ALA A 209 4.32 -4.87 -9.88
N LEU A 210 4.62 -4.76 -8.58
CA LEU A 210 4.65 -3.53 -7.82
C LEU A 210 6.05 -3.28 -7.29
N ASP A 211 6.46 -2.02 -7.28
CA ASP A 211 7.76 -1.55 -6.81
C ASP A 211 7.57 -0.42 -5.81
N ASP A 212 8.16 -0.58 -4.63
CA ASP A 212 8.15 0.43 -3.58
C ASP A 212 8.75 1.76 -4.10
N PRO A 213 8.10 2.91 -3.88
CA PRO A 213 8.61 4.19 -4.34
C PRO A 213 9.91 4.64 -3.64
N ASP A 214 10.24 4.07 -2.47
CA ASP A 214 11.37 4.51 -1.65
C ASP A 214 12.64 3.67 -1.91
N GLU A 215 13.82 4.33 -1.94
CA GLU A 215 15.12 3.64 -2.11
C GLU A 215 15.37 2.59 -1.02
N THR A 216 14.92 2.89 0.21
CA THR A 216 14.79 1.90 1.28
C THR A 216 13.32 1.51 1.31
N PRO A 217 12.96 0.26 0.98
CA PRO A 217 11.56 -0.15 0.96
C PRO A 217 10.89 0.10 2.31
N HIS A 218 9.62 0.50 2.30
CA HIS A 218 8.78 0.82 3.45
C HIS A 218 7.35 0.25 3.36
N ALA A 219 6.84 -0.01 2.16
CA ALA A 219 5.55 -0.63 1.92
C ALA A 219 5.53 -2.04 2.50
N SER A 220 4.47 -2.37 3.25
CA SER A 220 4.36 -3.68 3.91
C SER A 220 3.48 -4.65 3.14
N SER A 221 2.28 -4.23 2.74
CA SER A 221 1.37 -5.06 1.97
C SER A 221 0.27 -4.25 1.29
N VAL A 222 -0.35 -4.86 0.29
CA VAL A 222 -1.57 -4.40 -0.37
C VAL A 222 -2.71 -5.38 -0.16
N THR A 223 -3.93 -4.92 -0.40
CA THR A 223 -5.13 -5.76 -0.44
C THR A 223 -5.65 -5.88 -1.86
N VAL A 224 -5.87 -7.10 -2.30
CA VAL A 224 -6.31 -7.46 -3.65
C VAL A 224 -7.70 -8.06 -3.61
N LYS A 225 -8.56 -7.63 -4.53
CA LYS A 225 -9.92 -8.17 -4.71
C LYS A 225 -10.18 -8.43 -6.18
N THR A 226 -11.01 -9.41 -6.47
CA THR A 226 -11.51 -9.68 -7.82
C THR A 226 -13.03 -9.82 -7.80
N GLY A 227 -13.65 -9.55 -8.95
CA GLY A 227 -15.08 -9.73 -9.14
C GLY A 227 -15.60 -8.97 -10.36
N GLY A 228 -16.91 -9.01 -10.56
CA GLY A 228 -17.57 -8.24 -11.63
C GLY A 228 -17.22 -6.75 -11.57
N GLU A 229 -17.11 -6.11 -12.72
CA GLU A 229 -16.72 -4.70 -12.85
C GLU A 229 -17.61 -3.76 -12.01
N SER A 230 -18.92 -4.04 -11.96
CA SER A 230 -19.91 -3.29 -11.20
C SER A 230 -20.10 -3.76 -9.75
N ALA A 231 -19.32 -4.73 -9.27
CA ALA A 231 -19.49 -5.25 -7.91
C ALA A 231 -19.03 -4.23 -6.86
N ASP A 232 -19.71 -4.25 -5.71
CA ASP A 232 -19.34 -3.44 -4.54
C ASP A 232 -18.27 -4.15 -3.72
N PHE A 233 -17.03 -3.71 -3.91
CA PHE A 233 -15.85 -4.29 -3.29
C PHE A 233 -15.74 -3.96 -1.79
N SER A 234 -16.61 -3.10 -1.23
CA SER A 234 -16.67 -2.86 0.22
C SER A 234 -17.14 -4.09 1.01
N THR A 235 -17.85 -5.01 0.34
CA THR A 235 -18.39 -6.24 0.94
C THR A 235 -17.53 -7.47 0.68
N ILE A 236 -16.54 -7.35 -0.21
CA ILE A 236 -15.65 -8.44 -0.61
C ILE A 236 -14.44 -8.45 0.33
N THR A 237 -14.18 -9.60 0.96
CA THR A 237 -12.91 -9.82 1.67
C THR A 237 -11.80 -9.97 0.63
N GLY A 238 -10.78 -9.12 0.73
CA GLY A 238 -9.62 -9.17 -0.15
C GLY A 238 -8.51 -10.04 0.41
N ASP A 239 -7.65 -10.51 -0.49
CA ASP A 239 -6.41 -11.20 -0.16
C ASP A 239 -5.31 -10.18 0.12
N THR A 240 -4.44 -10.49 1.07
CA THR A 240 -3.28 -9.65 1.36
C THR A 240 -2.06 -10.16 0.61
N VAL A 241 -1.38 -9.26 -0.11
CA VAL A 241 -0.09 -9.53 -0.76
C VAL A 241 0.97 -8.69 -0.07
N ALA A 242 1.96 -9.35 0.54
CA ALA A 242 3.07 -8.70 1.20
C ALA A 242 4.13 -8.25 0.20
N PHE A 243 4.77 -7.12 0.48
CA PHE A 243 6.01 -6.75 -0.17
C PHE A 243 7.17 -7.59 0.36
N ASN A 244 8.09 -7.91 -0.55
CA ASN A 244 9.36 -8.53 -0.23
C ASN A 244 10.30 -7.51 0.42
N ALA A 245 11.37 -8.00 1.04
CA ALA A 245 12.39 -7.14 1.66
C ALA A 245 13.12 -6.22 0.66
N ASP A 246 13.07 -6.55 -0.64
CA ASP A 246 13.63 -5.73 -1.72
C ASP A 246 12.66 -4.66 -2.26
N GLY A 247 11.46 -4.54 -1.68
CA GLY A 247 10.46 -3.56 -2.09
C GLY A 247 9.59 -4.00 -3.27
N THR A 248 9.69 -5.25 -3.71
CA THR A 248 8.84 -5.76 -4.80
C THR A 248 7.63 -6.56 -4.28
N ALA A 249 6.53 -6.56 -5.03
CA ALA A 249 5.41 -7.47 -4.82
C ALA A 249 4.80 -7.91 -6.15
N GLU A 250 4.23 -9.12 -6.19
CA GLU A 250 3.49 -9.62 -7.35
C GLU A 250 2.06 -9.98 -6.97
N VAL A 251 1.09 -9.32 -7.59
CA VAL A 251 -0.32 -9.69 -7.52
C VAL A 251 -0.64 -10.56 -8.74
N LYS A 252 -1.16 -11.78 -8.51
CA LYS A 252 -1.58 -12.69 -9.58
C LYS A 252 -3.06 -13.01 -9.46
N ALA A 253 -3.79 -12.82 -10.54
CA ALA A 253 -5.23 -13.10 -10.59
C ALA A 253 -5.70 -13.46 -12.00
N GLY A 254 -6.61 -14.41 -12.08
CA GLY A 254 -7.37 -14.72 -13.28
C GLY A 254 -8.71 -13.98 -13.28
N ILE A 255 -9.07 -13.34 -14.39
CA ILE A 255 -10.38 -12.69 -14.58
C ILE A 255 -10.91 -12.90 -16.00
N THR A 256 -12.22 -12.88 -16.15
CA THR A 256 -12.96 -13.01 -17.42
C THR A 256 -13.43 -11.64 -17.93
N GLY A 257 -14.06 -11.61 -19.12
CA GLY A 257 -14.64 -10.38 -19.66
C GLY A 257 -15.77 -9.81 -18.79
N GLY A 258 -15.65 -8.54 -18.38
CA GLY A 258 -16.60 -7.86 -17.50
C GLY A 258 -16.25 -7.95 -16.01
N GLU A 259 -15.05 -8.43 -15.68
CA GLU A 259 -14.51 -8.47 -14.32
C GLU A 259 -13.36 -7.48 -14.14
N LYS A 260 -12.99 -7.22 -12.88
CA LYS A 260 -11.86 -6.37 -12.51
C LYS A 260 -11.04 -6.95 -11.37
N ILE A 261 -9.76 -6.59 -11.35
CA ILE A 261 -8.88 -6.71 -10.18
C ILE A 261 -8.77 -5.32 -9.55
N GLU A 262 -8.92 -5.23 -8.23
CA GLU A 262 -8.69 -4.01 -7.46
C GLU A 262 -7.55 -4.25 -6.46
N VAL A 263 -6.47 -3.49 -6.59
CA VAL A 263 -5.33 -3.48 -5.66
C VAL A 263 -5.37 -2.18 -4.88
N THR A 264 -5.53 -2.24 -3.57
CA THR A 264 -5.62 -1.08 -2.68
C THR A 264 -4.45 -1.05 -1.70
N GLY A 265 -4.11 0.14 -1.21
CA GLY A 265 -3.00 0.34 -0.29
C GLY A 265 -1.68 0.74 -0.98
N LEU A 266 -1.76 1.31 -2.18
CA LEU A 266 -0.61 1.77 -2.96
C LEU A 266 -0.34 3.26 -2.67
N PRO A 267 0.75 3.65 -2.00
CA PRO A 267 1.08 5.07 -1.87
C PRO A 267 1.35 5.70 -3.25
N ALA A 268 1.38 7.04 -3.30
CA ALA A 268 1.77 7.72 -4.53
C ALA A 268 3.20 7.30 -4.94
N ASN A 269 3.48 7.37 -6.23
CA ASN A 269 4.73 6.98 -6.88
C ASN A 269 5.08 5.49 -6.86
N THR A 270 4.29 4.61 -6.23
CA THR A 270 4.49 3.15 -6.36
C THR A 270 4.58 2.76 -7.83
N GLY A 271 5.69 2.13 -8.20
CA GLY A 271 5.91 1.64 -9.56
C GLY A 271 5.03 0.44 -9.83
N TYR A 272 4.50 0.33 -11.05
CA TYR A 272 3.80 -0.87 -11.47
C TYR A 272 3.96 -1.20 -12.95
N THR A 273 3.87 -2.49 -13.24
CA THR A 273 3.67 -3.03 -14.59
C THR A 273 2.56 -4.06 -14.54
N ILE A 274 1.81 -4.19 -15.63
CA ILE A 274 0.75 -5.20 -15.75
C ILE A 274 1.09 -6.11 -16.92
N THR A 275 1.18 -7.39 -16.64
CA THR A 275 1.40 -8.43 -17.64
C THR A 275 0.15 -9.29 -17.76
N GLU A 276 -0.39 -9.39 -18.96
CA GLU A 276 -1.36 -10.43 -19.31
C GLU A 276 -0.64 -11.59 -19.98
N SER A 277 -0.80 -12.80 -19.41
CA SER A 277 -0.09 -14.00 -19.85
C SER A 277 -1.04 -15.19 -20.09
N GLY A 278 -0.48 -16.24 -20.71
CA GLY A 278 -1.13 -17.53 -20.90
C GLY A 278 -1.69 -17.78 -22.31
N ASP A 279 -1.99 -19.06 -22.58
CA ASP A 279 -2.41 -19.54 -23.90
C ASP A 279 -3.68 -18.83 -24.39
N THR A 280 -4.62 -18.54 -23.50
CA THR A 280 -5.83 -17.77 -23.82
C THR A 280 -5.44 -16.42 -24.41
N ALA A 281 -4.61 -15.65 -23.72
CA ALA A 281 -4.16 -14.32 -24.14
C ALA A 281 -3.37 -14.35 -25.46
N SER A 282 -2.66 -15.45 -25.77
CA SER A 282 -1.90 -15.60 -27.03
C SER A 282 -2.80 -15.56 -28.28
N SER A 283 -4.07 -15.94 -28.14
CA SER A 283 -5.05 -15.97 -29.24
C SER A 283 -5.78 -14.63 -29.47
N TYR A 284 -5.49 -13.62 -28.65
CA TYR A 284 -6.09 -12.28 -28.70
C TYR A 284 -5.04 -11.20 -28.99
N THR A 285 -5.52 -10.09 -29.54
CA THR A 285 -4.79 -8.81 -29.51
C THR A 285 -5.18 -8.06 -28.25
N THR A 286 -4.22 -7.56 -27.48
CA THR A 286 -4.48 -6.86 -26.21
C THR A 286 -4.19 -5.37 -26.36
N THR A 287 -5.09 -4.55 -25.83
CA THR A 287 -4.95 -3.09 -25.80
C THR A 287 -5.06 -2.59 -24.36
N TRP A 288 -4.04 -1.85 -23.90
CA TRP A 288 -3.93 -1.23 -22.58
C TRP A 288 -4.16 0.28 -22.70
N ASP A 289 -5.27 0.82 -22.18
CA ASP A 289 -5.56 2.26 -22.26
C ASP A 289 -5.33 2.87 -23.67
N GLY A 290 -5.59 2.08 -24.73
CA GLY A 290 -5.39 2.47 -26.14
C GLY A 290 -4.05 2.05 -26.77
N ILE A 291 -3.08 1.56 -26.00
CA ILE A 291 -1.79 1.04 -26.51
C ILE A 291 -1.93 -0.45 -26.84
N THR A 292 -1.74 -0.80 -28.11
CA THR A 292 -1.92 -2.18 -28.59
C THR A 292 -0.61 -2.97 -28.54
N LYS A 293 -0.66 -4.17 -27.96
CA LYS A 293 0.43 -5.15 -27.94
C LYS A 293 -0.05 -6.42 -28.66
N THR A 294 0.75 -6.90 -29.62
CA THR A 294 0.45 -8.06 -30.47
C THR A 294 1.52 -9.14 -30.32
N GLY A 295 1.17 -10.40 -30.53
CA GLY A 295 2.11 -11.52 -30.49
C GLY A 295 1.65 -12.66 -29.58
N SER A 296 2.39 -13.76 -29.64
CA SER A 296 2.18 -14.96 -28.83
C SER A 296 2.78 -14.86 -27.43
N ASP A 297 3.65 -13.87 -27.20
CA ASP A 297 4.34 -13.67 -25.93
C ASP A 297 3.43 -12.98 -24.90
N ASP A 298 3.90 -12.98 -23.66
CA ASP A 298 3.31 -12.20 -22.57
C ASP A 298 3.21 -10.74 -22.96
N LYS A 299 2.04 -10.15 -22.70
CA LYS A 299 1.72 -8.78 -23.09
C LYS A 299 1.87 -7.89 -21.87
N THR A 300 3.01 -7.24 -21.76
CA THR A 300 3.32 -6.34 -20.64
C THR A 300 3.08 -4.89 -21.02
N SER A 301 2.47 -4.14 -20.10
CA SER A 301 2.36 -2.69 -20.17
C SER A 301 3.74 -2.04 -20.08
N ASP A 302 3.85 -0.78 -20.48
CA ASP A 302 5.04 -0.01 -20.13
C ASP A 302 5.04 0.23 -18.60
N ALA A 303 6.21 0.51 -18.01
CA ALA A 303 6.33 0.84 -16.60
C ALA A 303 5.61 2.16 -16.30
N GLN A 304 4.85 2.19 -15.21
CA GLN A 304 4.06 3.34 -14.76
C GLN A 304 4.28 3.56 -13.26
N THR A 305 3.85 4.72 -12.77
CA THR A 305 3.83 5.04 -11.34
C THR A 305 2.44 5.49 -10.92
N MET A 306 2.08 5.19 -9.67
CA MET A 306 0.82 5.65 -9.09
C MET A 306 0.81 7.16 -8.93
N ALA A 307 -0.25 7.81 -9.37
CA ALA A 307 -0.52 9.20 -9.01
C ALA A 307 -1.04 9.29 -7.57
N ALA A 308 -1.17 10.51 -7.04
CA ALA A 308 -1.89 10.76 -5.78
C ALA A 308 -3.42 10.69 -5.95
N ALA A 309 -3.90 9.64 -6.63
CA ALA A 309 -5.31 9.38 -6.90
C ALA A 309 -5.51 7.93 -7.33
N ASP A 310 -6.71 7.41 -7.11
CA ASP A 310 -7.12 6.11 -7.63
C ASP A 310 -7.04 6.09 -9.16
N LYS A 311 -6.60 4.96 -9.71
CA LYS A 311 -6.41 4.78 -11.15
C LYS A 311 -7.16 3.55 -11.63
N THR A 312 -7.81 3.67 -12.79
CA THR A 312 -8.37 2.54 -13.53
C THR A 312 -7.62 2.37 -14.85
N ILE A 313 -7.22 1.14 -15.14
CA ILE A 313 -6.63 0.69 -16.40
C ILE A 313 -7.64 -0.24 -17.07
N THR A 314 -7.93 0.04 -18.33
CA THR A 314 -8.81 -0.81 -19.13
C THR A 314 -8.00 -1.69 -20.08
N VAL A 315 -8.22 -2.99 -19.99
CA VAL A 315 -7.56 -4.00 -20.82
C VAL A 315 -8.60 -4.62 -21.75
N THR A 316 -8.48 -4.36 -23.05
CA THR A 316 -9.39 -4.93 -24.05
C THR A 316 -8.69 -6.03 -24.83
N ASN A 317 -9.26 -7.24 -24.81
CA ASN A 317 -8.84 -8.33 -25.68
C ASN A 317 -9.77 -8.47 -26.87
N SER A 318 -9.20 -8.36 -28.06
CA SER A 318 -9.92 -8.46 -29.32
C SER A 318 -9.56 -9.73 -30.07
N ARG A 319 -10.59 -10.46 -30.53
CA ARG A 319 -10.44 -11.60 -31.43
C ARG A 319 -11.54 -11.59 -32.48
N THR A 320 -11.12 -11.54 -33.74
CA THR A 320 -12.02 -11.54 -34.90
C THR A 320 -11.65 -12.64 -35.87
N ALA A 321 -12.66 -13.29 -36.45
CA ALA A 321 -12.49 -14.25 -37.53
C ALA A 321 -13.39 -13.85 -38.71
N PRO A 322 -12.91 -14.01 -39.97
CA PRO A 322 -13.75 -13.78 -41.12
C PRO A 322 -14.92 -14.78 -41.12
N THR A 323 -16.09 -14.35 -41.59
CA THR A 323 -17.20 -15.27 -41.86
C THR A 323 -16.73 -16.32 -42.87
N PRO A 324 -16.88 -17.64 -42.60
CA PRO A 324 -16.48 -18.68 -43.53
C PRO A 324 -17.17 -18.45 -44.88
N THR A 325 -16.39 -18.17 -45.92
CA THR A 325 -16.91 -18.07 -47.29
C THR A 325 -17.16 -19.48 -47.81
N GLY A 326 -18.34 -20.02 -47.53
CA GLY A 326 -18.80 -21.28 -48.11
C GLY A 326 -18.99 -21.10 -49.62
N LEU A 327 -18.12 -21.73 -50.42
CA LEU A 327 -18.33 -22.12 -51.82
C LEU A 327 -18.97 -21.06 -52.74
N LEU A 328 -18.19 -20.21 -53.40
CA LEU A 328 -18.47 -19.72 -54.77
C LEU A 328 -17.20 -19.01 -55.30
N LEU A 329 -16.14 -19.78 -55.57
CA LEU A 329 -15.06 -19.33 -56.46
C LEU A 329 -14.91 -20.37 -57.57
N ASP A 330 -15.67 -20.11 -58.63
CA ASP A 330 -15.54 -20.66 -59.97
C ASP A 330 -15.67 -22.19 -60.11
N ALA A 331 -16.91 -22.64 -60.36
CA ALA A 331 -17.10 -23.69 -61.34
C ALA A 331 -16.67 -23.15 -62.71
N ALA A 332 -15.36 -22.95 -62.92
CA ALA A 332 -14.83 -22.71 -64.24
C ALA A 332 -15.19 -23.97 -65.03
N PRO A 333 -15.96 -23.83 -66.13
CA PRO A 333 -16.60 -24.98 -66.72
C PRO A 333 -15.53 -25.92 -67.26
N TYR A 334 -15.77 -27.21 -67.11
CA TYR A 334 -15.24 -28.26 -67.98
C TYR A 334 -15.66 -28.05 -69.48
N GLY A 335 -15.90 -26.81 -69.91
CA GLY A 335 -16.28 -26.37 -71.25
C GLY A 335 -15.09 -26.06 -72.18
N ALA A 336 -13.84 -26.14 -71.69
CA ALA A 336 -12.64 -26.07 -72.54
C ALA A 336 -12.10 -27.46 -72.96
N MET A 337 -12.57 -28.56 -72.36
CA MET A 337 -12.14 -29.95 -72.68
C MET A 337 -13.20 -30.76 -73.45
N LEU A 338 -14.18 -30.09 -74.07
CA LEU A 338 -15.15 -30.71 -74.98
C LEU A 338 -15.10 -30.15 -76.42
N LEU A 339 -14.17 -29.23 -76.70
CA LEU A 339 -13.91 -28.71 -78.05
C LEU A 339 -12.64 -29.26 -78.71
N ALA A 340 -11.93 -30.19 -78.06
CA ALA A 340 -10.80 -30.93 -78.64
C ALA A 340 -11.15 -32.38 -79.07
N ALA A 341 -12.41 -32.79 -78.98
CA ALA A 341 -12.88 -34.14 -79.34
C ALA A 341 -13.96 -34.15 -80.44
N GLY A 342 -14.16 -33.04 -81.15
CA GLY A 342 -15.28 -32.83 -82.09
C GLY A 342 -14.90 -32.50 -83.54
N THR A 343 -13.64 -32.63 -83.95
CA THR A 343 -13.18 -32.40 -85.35
C THR A 343 -12.39 -33.58 -85.90
N GLY A 344 -12.67 -34.79 -85.42
CA GLY A 344 -11.95 -36.00 -85.82
C GLY A 344 -12.86 -37.19 -86.02
N SER A 345 -14.03 -37.05 -86.67
CA SER A 345 -14.85 -38.19 -87.12
C SER A 345 -15.99 -37.76 -88.05
N VAL A 346 -15.66 -37.17 -89.20
CA VAL A 346 -16.59 -37.14 -90.35
C VAL A 346 -15.87 -37.75 -91.55
N LEU A 347 -16.21 -39.03 -91.77
CA LEU A 347 -16.28 -39.72 -93.06
C LEU A 347 -14.97 -40.23 -93.70
N LEU A 348 -14.55 -41.40 -93.24
CA LEU A 348 -14.10 -42.47 -94.14
C LEU A 348 -15.33 -43.11 -94.81
N ARG A 349 -15.48 -42.96 -96.14
CA ARG A 349 -16.22 -43.95 -96.95
C ARG A 349 -15.73 -44.04 -98.40
N LYS A 350 -14.62 -44.79 -98.55
CA LYS A 350 -14.43 -45.94 -99.46
C LYS A 350 -15.14 -45.90 -100.84
N ARG A 351 -14.36 -45.84 -101.93
CA ARG A 351 -14.03 -46.96 -102.87
C ARG A 351 -13.56 -46.46 -104.26
N ARG A 352 -12.42 -47.02 -104.73
CA ARG A 352 -12.08 -47.61 -106.06
C ARG A 352 -12.53 -46.88 -107.34
N ASN A 353 -11.81 -46.82 -108.46
CA ASN A 353 -10.58 -47.42 -108.99
C ASN A 353 -10.29 -46.74 -110.36
N SER A 354 -9.06 -46.94 -110.85
CA SER A 354 -8.64 -47.09 -112.26
C SER A 354 -8.41 -45.86 -113.17
N ASP A 355 -7.13 -45.74 -113.53
CA ASP A 355 -6.51 -45.68 -114.87
C ASP A 355 -6.69 -44.48 -115.82
N GLU A 356 -5.53 -44.20 -116.45
CA GLU A 356 -5.13 -43.22 -117.48
C GLU A 356 -4.88 -41.76 -117.07
#